data_AF-A0A852V6G7-F1
#
_entry.id   AF-A0A852V6G7-F1
#
_cell.length_a   1.000
_cell.length_b   1.000
_cell.length_c   1.000
_cell.angle_alpha   90.00
_cell.angle_beta   90.00
_cell.angle_gamma   90.00
#
_symmetry.space_group_name_H-M   'P 1'
#
loop_
_entity.id
_entity.type
_entity.pdbx_description
1 polymer ?
#
loop_
_entity_poly.entity_id
_entity_poly.type
_entity_poly.pdbx_seq_one_letter_code
_entity_poly.pdbx_strand_id
1 'polypeptide(L)'
;MGEEHGHGHGSAEHAGQDGPPAAPALPDPPAAAGLLTPAAVRNQVFTVVRLREGYDLTEVDQFLGQVETTLIRVLRDNAELRARAAVNGNGERAAGGEGAHVSDIVRQAADRALALAHQEAQAILEQARRTAGQLERAAWCDASTRHPRDPAVSPEVLNERIQSLRAVVTASGGDLKDALDGQISRLHALLDELRDLTGPAQAPPSARHAAPERPTG
;
A
#
# COMPACT_ATOMS: atom_id res chain seq x y z
N MET A 1 64.38 16.65 41.75
CA MET A 1 64.39 17.51 42.96
C MET A 1 63.87 18.87 42.53
N GLY A 2 62.85 19.39 43.22
CA GLY A 2 62.11 20.61 42.87
C GLY A 2 60.61 20.38 43.14
N GLU A 3 60.16 20.56 44.38
CA GLU A 3 59.41 21.75 44.88
C GLU A 3 57.89 21.55 44.69
N GLU A 4 57.12 21.11 45.69
CA GLU A 4 56.63 21.83 46.87
C GLU A 4 55.79 23.09 46.58
N HIS A 5 54.50 22.95 46.91
CA HIS A 5 53.57 23.94 47.47
C HIS A 5 53.13 25.16 46.64
N GLY A 6 51.79 25.28 46.50
CA GLY A 6 51.12 26.45 47.10
C GLY A 6 50.20 27.28 46.21
N HIS A 7 48.89 27.14 46.49
CA HIS A 7 47.87 28.19 46.59
C HIS A 7 47.40 28.96 45.35
N GLY A 8 46.07 28.96 45.20
CA GLY A 8 45.35 29.86 44.32
C GLY A 8 43.85 29.66 44.39
N HIS A 9 43.23 29.99 45.53
CA HIS A 9 41.80 30.25 45.60
C HIS A 9 41.50 31.51 44.77
N GLY A 10 40.67 31.36 43.75
CA GLY A 10 40.11 32.46 42.97
C GLY A 10 38.62 32.23 42.76
N SER A 11 37.82 32.85 43.62
CA SER A 11 36.39 33.04 43.40
C SER A 11 36.16 34.03 42.26
N ALA A 12 35.32 33.64 41.29
CA ALA A 12 34.53 34.52 40.42
C ALA A 12 33.43 33.63 39.84
N GLU A 13 32.24 33.57 40.44
CA GLU A 13 31.12 34.48 40.21
C GLU A 13 30.74 34.65 38.72
N HIS A 14 29.56 34.12 38.43
CA HIS A 14 28.56 34.58 37.46
C HIS A 14 28.95 34.78 35.98
N ALA A 15 28.57 33.80 35.16
CA ALA A 15 28.08 34.06 33.82
C ALA A 15 27.05 32.99 33.37
N GLY A 16 25.78 33.41 33.29
CA GLY A 16 24.77 32.96 32.33
C GLY A 16 24.55 31.46 32.14
N GLN A 17 23.64 30.88 32.93
CA GLN A 17 22.88 29.69 32.54
C GLN A 17 21.38 30.02 32.55
N ASP A 18 20.96 30.92 31.66
CA ASP A 18 19.58 30.91 31.15
C ASP A 18 19.48 29.78 30.10
N GLY A 19 19.50 28.54 30.59
CA GLY A 19 18.96 27.42 29.84
C GLY A 19 17.43 27.47 29.95
N PRO A 20 16.67 27.15 28.89
CA PRO A 20 15.21 27.14 28.95
C PRO A 20 14.73 26.27 30.12
N PRO A 21 13.63 26.64 30.82
CA PRO A 21 13.15 25.84 31.93
C PRO A 21 12.90 24.42 31.45
N ALA A 22 13.58 23.47 32.11
CA ALA A 22 13.41 22.05 31.89
C ALA A 22 11.92 21.73 31.81
N ALA A 23 11.45 21.35 30.63
CA ALA A 23 10.12 20.79 30.44
C ALA A 23 9.95 19.65 31.46
N PRO A 24 8.77 19.48 32.08
CA PRO A 24 8.54 18.32 32.90
C PRO A 24 8.81 17.08 32.06
N ALA A 25 9.76 16.26 32.52
CA ALA A 25 10.15 15.02 31.88
C ALA A 25 8.88 14.24 31.54
N LEU A 26 8.64 14.03 30.24
CA LEU A 26 7.62 13.09 29.80
C LEU A 26 7.96 11.75 30.47
N PRO A 27 7.00 11.08 31.13
CA PRO A 27 7.21 9.70 31.51
C PRO A 27 7.50 8.90 30.22
N ASP A 28 8.55 8.08 30.26
CA ASP A 28 8.94 7.21 29.15
C ASP A 28 7.72 6.49 28.54
N PRO A 29 7.51 6.51 27.21
CA PRO A 29 6.50 5.66 26.62
C PRO A 29 6.95 4.20 26.83
N PRO A 30 6.12 3.32 27.43
CA PRO A 30 6.49 1.92 27.54
C PRO A 30 6.59 1.36 26.12
N ALA A 31 7.83 1.06 25.74
CA ALA A 31 8.18 0.30 24.57
C ALA A 31 7.43 -1.04 24.57
N ALA A 32 6.34 -1.09 23.82
CA ALA A 32 5.74 -2.32 23.33
C ALA A 32 5.03 -2.01 22.01
N ALA A 33 5.80 -2.01 20.92
CA ALA A 33 5.24 -2.07 19.58
C ALA A 33 4.35 -3.34 19.48
N GLY A 34 3.03 -3.15 19.44
CA GLY A 34 2.08 -4.15 18.92
C GLY A 34 0.92 -4.57 19.83
N LEU A 35 0.86 -4.20 21.11
CA LEU A 35 -0.28 -4.57 21.97
C LEU A 35 -0.89 -3.34 22.64
N LEU A 36 -2.09 -2.97 22.20
CA LEU A 36 -2.96 -2.06 22.93
C LEU A 36 -3.24 -2.68 24.30
N THR A 37 -2.78 -2.04 25.36
CA THR A 37 -3.15 -2.36 26.74
C THR A 37 -4.13 -1.31 27.25
N PRO A 38 -5.05 -1.65 28.18
CA PRO A 38 -5.99 -0.68 28.75
C PRO A 38 -5.28 0.56 29.34
N ALA A 39 -4.16 0.32 30.04
CA ALA A 39 -3.33 1.39 30.60
C ALA A 39 -2.68 2.27 29.51
N ALA A 40 -2.28 1.70 28.37
CA ALA A 40 -1.73 2.48 27.26
C ALA A 40 -2.80 3.36 26.61
N VAL A 41 -4.05 2.88 26.49
CA VAL A 41 -5.18 3.66 25.98
C VAL A 41 -5.50 4.82 26.93
N ARG A 42 -5.53 4.56 28.24
CA ARG A 42 -5.80 5.57 29.26
C ARG A 42 -4.73 6.66 29.34
N ASN A 43 -3.47 6.30 29.15
CA ASN A 43 -2.34 7.23 29.23
C ASN A 43 -2.02 7.91 27.89
N GLN A 44 -2.81 7.65 26.84
CA GLN A 44 -2.54 8.19 25.51
C GLN A 44 -2.77 9.71 25.50
N VAL A 45 -1.75 10.45 25.06
CA VAL A 45 -1.82 11.91 24.88
C VAL A 45 -1.86 12.24 23.39
N PHE A 46 -2.84 13.04 22.97
CA PHE A 46 -2.96 13.55 21.60
C PHE A 46 -2.57 15.03 21.53
N THR A 47 -1.87 15.41 20.46
CA THR A 47 -1.51 16.80 20.19
C THR A 47 -2.69 17.54 19.56
N VAL A 48 -3.14 18.64 20.17
CA VAL A 48 -4.24 19.46 19.64
C VAL A 48 -3.77 20.36 18.48
N VAL A 49 -4.50 20.33 17.35
CA VAL A 49 -4.21 21.17 16.17
C VAL A 49 -5.14 22.39 16.18
N ARG A 50 -4.57 23.61 16.10
CA ARG A 50 -5.31 24.88 16.26
C ARG A 50 -5.82 25.51 14.95
N LEU A 51 -5.46 24.95 13.79
CA LEU A 51 -5.65 25.59 12.48
C LEU A 51 -6.67 24.88 11.56
N ARG A 52 -7.28 23.77 12.01
CA ARG A 52 -8.27 22.97 11.25
C ARG A 52 -9.34 22.44 12.20
N GLU A 53 -10.53 22.13 11.68
CA GLU A 53 -11.58 21.42 12.42
C GLU A 53 -10.98 20.13 13.02
N GLY A 54 -10.89 20.09 14.34
CA GLY A 54 -10.38 18.95 15.10
C GLY A 54 -11.53 18.10 15.63
N TYR A 55 -11.19 16.89 16.09
CA TYR A 55 -12.14 16.07 16.85
C TYR A 55 -12.55 16.79 18.14
N ASP A 56 -13.79 16.60 18.57
CA ASP A 56 -14.24 17.05 19.88
C ASP A 56 -13.52 16.27 20.98
N LEU A 57 -12.84 16.98 21.88
CA LEU A 57 -12.01 16.35 22.92
C LEU A 57 -12.84 15.49 23.87
N THR A 58 -14.07 15.92 24.18
CA THR A 58 -14.96 15.19 25.09
C THR A 58 -15.43 13.90 24.46
N GLU A 59 -15.77 13.94 23.17
CA GLU A 59 -16.15 12.76 22.40
C GLU A 59 -15.00 11.76 22.28
N VAL A 60 -13.77 12.24 22.02
CA VAL A 60 -12.57 11.40 21.97
C VAL A 60 -12.30 10.75 23.33
N ASP A 61 -12.35 11.50 24.43
CA ASP A 61 -12.15 10.96 25.77
C ASP A 61 -13.22 9.91 26.14
N GLN A 62 -14.48 10.16 25.78
CA GLN A 62 -15.56 9.20 25.98
C GLN A 62 -15.33 7.91 25.17
N PHE A 63 -14.90 8.04 23.91
CA PHE A 63 -14.59 6.90 23.05
C PHE A 63 -13.41 6.08 23.60
N LEU A 64 -12.33 6.73 24.05
CA LEU A 64 -11.19 6.04 24.68
C LEU A 64 -11.61 5.26 25.93
N GLY A 65 -12.52 5.80 26.75
CA GLY A 65 -13.07 5.08 27.90
C GLY A 65 -13.86 3.81 27.52
N GLN A 66 -14.61 3.86 26.41
CA GLN A 66 -15.30 2.67 25.87
C GLN A 66 -14.32 1.62 25.35
N VAL A 67 -13.26 2.07 24.66
CA VAL A 67 -12.17 1.21 24.17
C VAL A 67 -11.45 0.54 25.34
N GLU A 68 -11.10 1.29 26.39
CA GLU A 68 -10.46 0.76 27.59
C GLU A 68 -11.32 -0.33 28.25
N THR A 69 -12.60 -0.05 28.46
CA THR A 69 -13.56 -0.99 29.08
C THR A 69 -13.68 -2.27 28.26
N THR A 70 -13.82 -2.13 26.93
CA THR A 70 -13.93 -3.27 26.02
C THR A 70 -12.64 -4.09 26.01
N LEU A 71 -11.49 -3.43 26.03
CA LEU A 71 -10.19 -4.09 26.04
C LEU A 71 -9.95 -4.87 27.34
N ILE A 72 -10.34 -4.34 28.50
CA ILE A 72 -10.31 -5.07 29.79
C ILE A 72 -11.15 -6.34 29.70
N ARG A 73 -12.36 -6.23 29.15
CA ARG A 73 -13.26 -7.38 28.98
C ARG A 73 -12.65 -8.42 28.05
N VAL A 74 -12.20 -8.02 26.86
CA VAL A 74 -11.62 -8.95 25.88
C VAL A 74 -10.38 -9.64 26.43
N LEU A 75 -9.51 -8.92 27.15
CA LEU A 75 -8.33 -9.53 27.76
C LEU A 75 -8.71 -10.54 28.86
N ARG A 76 -9.72 -10.24 29.67
CA ARG A 76 -10.25 -11.18 30.68
C ARG A 76 -10.84 -12.42 30.01
N ASP A 77 -11.73 -12.23 29.05
CA ASP A 77 -12.40 -13.32 28.33
C ASP A 77 -11.36 -14.18 27.60
N ASN A 78 -10.34 -13.57 27.00
CA ASN A 78 -9.25 -14.28 26.35
C ASN A 78 -8.40 -15.09 27.35
N ALA A 79 -8.10 -14.52 28.53
CA ALA A 79 -7.39 -15.23 29.60
C ALA A 79 -8.21 -16.42 30.12
N GLU A 80 -9.53 -16.26 30.27
CA GLU A 80 -10.45 -17.33 30.67
C GLU A 80 -10.51 -18.44 29.61
N LEU A 81 -10.64 -18.08 28.34
CA LEU A 81 -10.62 -19.04 27.23
C LEU A 81 -9.29 -19.78 27.14
N ARG A 82 -8.17 -19.09 27.33
CA ARG A 82 -6.83 -19.70 27.40
C ARG A 82 -6.68 -20.62 28.60
N ALA A 83 -7.22 -20.26 29.77
CA ALA A 83 -7.23 -21.13 30.94
C ALA A 83 -8.06 -22.39 30.70
N ARG A 84 -9.24 -22.25 30.08
CA ARG A 84 -10.10 -23.39 29.67
C ARG A 84 -9.39 -24.29 28.66
N ALA A 85 -8.74 -23.70 27.65
CA ALA A 85 -7.95 -24.45 26.67
C ALA A 85 -6.74 -25.14 27.29
N ALA A 86 -6.10 -24.57 28.31
CA ALA A 86 -5.00 -25.20 29.04
C ALA A 86 -5.48 -26.38 29.91
N VAL A 87 -6.65 -26.26 30.54
CA VAL A 87 -7.28 -27.37 31.29
C VAL A 87 -7.66 -28.50 30.35
N ASN A 88 -8.25 -28.19 29.20
CA ASN A 88 -8.60 -29.19 28.17
C ASN A 88 -7.34 -29.79 27.52
N GLY A 89 -6.34 -28.97 27.22
CA GLY A 89 -5.04 -29.38 26.70
C GLY A 89 -4.21 -30.20 27.68
N ASN A 90 -4.40 -30.03 29.00
CA ASN A 90 -3.85 -30.92 30.02
C ASN A 90 -4.64 -32.24 30.10
N GLY A 91 -5.94 -32.23 29.82
CA GLY A 91 -6.74 -33.44 29.58
C GLY A 91 -6.29 -34.22 28.34
N GLU A 92 -5.97 -33.52 27.24
CA GLU A 92 -5.41 -34.10 26.02
C GLU A 92 -3.94 -34.53 26.15
N ARG A 93 -3.12 -33.87 26.99
CA ARG A 93 -1.77 -34.34 27.32
C ARG A 93 -1.78 -35.56 28.25
N ALA A 94 -2.78 -35.68 29.13
CA ALA A 94 -3.01 -36.89 29.92
C ALA A 94 -3.61 -38.04 29.07
N ALA A 95 -4.33 -37.71 27.99
CA ALA A 95 -4.78 -38.62 26.93
C ALA A 95 -3.84 -38.60 25.69
N GLY A 96 -2.55 -38.28 25.89
CA GLY A 96 -1.57 -37.91 24.85
C GLY A 96 -1.12 -38.98 23.87
N GLY A 97 -1.86 -40.10 23.75
CA GLY A 97 -1.67 -41.07 22.68
C GLY A 97 -2.48 -40.68 21.44
N GLU A 98 -3.81 -40.61 21.56
CA GLU A 98 -4.69 -40.54 20.39
C GLU A 98 -4.65 -39.20 19.65
N GLY A 99 -4.60 -38.06 20.34
CA GLY A 99 -4.51 -36.73 19.69
C GLY A 99 -3.18 -36.50 18.96
N ALA A 100 -2.08 -37.00 19.53
CA ALA A 100 -0.75 -36.95 18.90
C ALA A 100 -0.69 -37.87 17.67
N HIS A 101 -1.21 -39.10 17.77
CA HIS A 101 -1.30 -40.02 16.65
C HIS A 101 -2.18 -39.48 15.51
N VAL A 102 -3.31 -38.84 15.82
CA VAL A 102 -4.17 -38.21 14.78
C VAL A 102 -3.45 -37.03 14.11
N SER A 103 -2.76 -36.18 14.87
CA SER A 103 -1.97 -35.09 14.30
C SER A 103 -0.82 -35.60 13.41
N ASP A 104 -0.15 -36.68 13.81
CA ASP A 104 0.88 -37.34 13.02
C ASP A 104 0.34 -37.96 11.73
N ILE A 105 -0.83 -38.61 11.78
CA ILE A 105 -1.51 -39.15 10.59
C ILE A 105 -1.88 -38.04 9.62
N VAL A 106 -2.43 -36.92 10.12
CA VAL A 106 -2.78 -35.76 9.29
C VAL A 106 -1.53 -35.13 8.66
N ARG A 107 -0.45 -34.96 9.44
CA ARG A 107 0.84 -34.47 8.93
C ARG A 107 1.41 -35.39 7.85
N GLN A 108 1.43 -36.69 8.10
CA GLN A 108 1.94 -37.68 7.15
C GLN A 108 1.08 -37.75 5.88
N ALA A 109 -0.25 -37.56 5.99
CA ALA A 109 -1.13 -37.46 4.83
C ALA A 109 -0.86 -36.20 4.01
N ALA A 110 -0.64 -35.05 4.68
CA ALA A 110 -0.28 -33.80 4.02
C ALA A 110 1.07 -33.89 3.30
N ASP A 111 2.09 -34.48 3.93
CA ASP A 111 3.41 -34.66 3.33
C ASP A 111 3.35 -35.56 2.09
N ARG A 112 2.57 -36.65 2.15
CA ARG A 112 2.34 -37.52 0.99
C ARG A 112 1.61 -36.80 -0.15
N ALA A 113 0.58 -36.03 0.17
CA ALA A 113 -0.16 -35.26 -0.83
C ALA A 113 0.74 -34.23 -1.53
N LEU A 114 1.58 -33.53 -0.76
CA LEU A 114 2.54 -32.57 -1.31
C LEU A 114 3.58 -33.25 -2.20
N ALA A 115 4.11 -34.40 -1.79
CA ALA A 115 5.07 -35.17 -2.59
C ALA A 115 4.46 -35.63 -3.92
N LEU A 116 3.22 -36.12 -3.91
CA LEU A 116 2.51 -36.53 -5.12
C LEU A 116 2.23 -35.33 -6.04
N ALA A 117 1.78 -34.21 -5.48
CA ALA A 117 1.54 -32.99 -6.25
C ALA A 117 2.82 -32.46 -6.92
N HIS A 118 3.96 -32.49 -6.21
CA HIS A 118 5.25 -32.11 -6.79
C HIS A 118 5.69 -33.07 -7.89
N GLN A 119 5.51 -34.39 -7.72
CA GLN A 119 5.81 -35.38 -8.75
C GLN A 119 4.98 -35.14 -10.03
N GLU A 120 3.68 -34.89 -9.87
CA GLU A 120 2.78 -34.61 -10.99
C GLU A 120 3.15 -33.30 -11.71
N ALA A 121 3.45 -32.25 -10.94
CA ALA A 121 3.93 -30.98 -11.49
C ALA A 121 5.24 -31.15 -12.27
N GLN A 122 6.18 -31.94 -11.75
CA GLN A 122 7.42 -32.28 -12.46
C GLN A 122 7.14 -33.02 -13.77
N ALA A 123 6.24 -34.00 -13.76
CA ALA A 123 5.86 -34.73 -14.97
C ALA A 123 5.25 -33.82 -16.05
N ILE A 124 4.37 -32.89 -15.64
CA ILE A 124 3.78 -31.89 -16.56
C ILE A 124 4.86 -31.00 -17.15
N LEU A 125 5.80 -30.50 -16.33
CA LEU A 125 6.91 -29.65 -16.79
C LEU A 125 7.83 -30.40 -17.77
N GLU A 126 8.13 -31.67 -17.49
CA GLU A 126 8.93 -32.51 -18.38
C GLU A 126 8.22 -32.79 -19.70
N GLN A 127 6.91 -33.04 -19.67
CA GLN A 127 6.10 -33.18 -20.86
C GLN A 127 6.09 -31.89 -21.69
N ALA A 128 5.84 -30.74 -21.05
CA ALA A 128 5.84 -29.43 -21.70
C ALA A 128 7.21 -29.13 -22.33
N ARG A 129 8.30 -29.47 -21.66
CA ARG A 129 9.65 -29.30 -22.21
C ARG A 129 9.89 -30.21 -23.42
N ARG A 130 9.42 -31.46 -23.37
CA ARG A 130 9.52 -32.38 -24.52
C ARG A 130 8.72 -31.89 -25.71
N THR A 131 7.49 -31.42 -25.50
CA THR A 131 6.65 -30.89 -26.58
C THR A 131 7.21 -29.59 -27.13
N ALA A 132 7.71 -28.68 -26.29
CA ALA A 132 8.40 -27.47 -26.73
C ALA A 132 9.62 -27.82 -27.61
N GLY A 133 10.48 -28.74 -27.16
CA GLY A 133 11.64 -29.17 -27.95
C GLY A 133 11.25 -29.89 -29.25
N GLN A 134 10.12 -30.59 -29.30
CA GLN A 134 9.57 -31.15 -30.55
C GLN A 134 9.09 -30.06 -31.49
N LEU A 135 8.38 -29.06 -30.97
CA LEU A 135 7.89 -27.92 -31.74
C LEU A 135 9.04 -27.09 -32.30
N GLU A 136 10.10 -26.85 -31.52
CA GLU A 136 11.31 -26.18 -31.97
C GLU A 136 11.99 -26.94 -33.10
N ARG A 137 12.14 -28.26 -32.96
CA ARG A 137 12.73 -29.10 -34.02
C ARG A 137 11.86 -29.10 -35.28
N ALA A 138 10.54 -29.20 -35.13
CA ALA A 138 9.61 -29.15 -36.26
C ALA A 138 9.68 -27.78 -36.96
N ALA A 139 9.62 -26.68 -36.19
CA ALA A 139 9.79 -25.33 -36.71
C ALA A 139 11.16 -25.11 -37.37
N TRP A 140 12.21 -25.74 -36.84
CA TRP A 140 13.56 -25.71 -37.42
C TRP A 140 13.60 -26.46 -38.76
N CYS A 141 13.04 -27.67 -38.84
CA CYS A 141 12.91 -28.41 -40.09
C CYS A 141 12.08 -27.63 -41.12
N ASP A 142 10.94 -27.06 -40.72
CA ASP A 142 10.08 -26.23 -41.56
C ASP A 142 10.78 -24.96 -42.06
N ALA A 143 11.54 -24.28 -41.20
CA ALA A 143 12.32 -23.11 -41.59
C ALA A 143 13.46 -23.50 -42.55
N SER A 144 14.15 -24.61 -42.30
CA SER A 144 15.23 -25.09 -43.16
C SER A 144 14.74 -25.55 -44.54
N THR A 145 13.51 -26.04 -44.65
CA THR A 145 12.89 -26.48 -45.90
C THR A 145 12.27 -25.30 -46.69
N ARG A 146 11.74 -24.28 -45.99
CA ARG A 146 11.29 -23.03 -46.61
C ARG A 146 12.42 -22.07 -47.02
N HIS A 147 13.57 -22.17 -46.36
CA HIS A 147 14.79 -21.40 -46.66
C HIS A 147 16.00 -22.35 -46.66
N PRO A 148 16.22 -23.15 -47.71
CA PRO A 148 17.58 -23.57 -48.01
C PRO A 148 18.39 -22.27 -48.12
N ARG A 149 19.53 -22.18 -47.43
CA ARG A 149 20.39 -20.99 -47.43
C ARG A 149 20.89 -20.76 -48.86
N ASP A 150 20.12 -20.01 -49.64
CA ASP A 150 20.48 -19.56 -50.97
C ASP A 150 21.52 -18.44 -50.78
N PRO A 151 22.76 -18.58 -51.28
CA PRO A 151 23.78 -17.53 -51.18
C PRO A 151 23.36 -16.22 -51.87
N ALA A 152 22.21 -16.19 -52.57
CA ALA A 152 21.73 -15.06 -53.34
C ALA A 152 20.57 -14.23 -52.73
N VAL A 153 20.16 -14.43 -51.47
CA VAL A 153 19.31 -13.40 -50.82
C VAL A 153 20.20 -12.20 -50.48
N SER A 154 20.28 -11.26 -51.43
CA SER A 154 21.13 -10.08 -51.31
C SER A 154 20.80 -9.33 -50.01
N PRO A 155 21.79 -8.93 -49.19
CA PRO A 155 21.57 -8.10 -48.00
C PRO A 155 20.80 -6.82 -48.32
N GLU A 156 20.80 -6.40 -49.58
CA GLU A 156 20.01 -5.28 -50.10
C GLU A 156 18.50 -5.51 -49.96
N VAL A 157 17.98 -6.71 -50.26
CA VAL A 157 16.53 -6.99 -50.19
C VAL A 157 16.06 -7.01 -48.73
N LEU A 158 16.88 -7.55 -47.83
CA LEU A 158 16.61 -7.51 -46.39
C LEU A 158 16.71 -6.09 -45.86
N ASN A 159 17.70 -5.32 -46.30
CA ASN A 159 17.85 -3.92 -45.91
C ASN A 159 16.70 -3.05 -46.42
N GLU A 160 16.22 -3.27 -47.65
CA GLU A 160 15.01 -2.64 -48.20
C GLU A 160 13.78 -3.02 -47.39
N ARG A 161 13.62 -4.31 -47.03
CA ARG A 161 12.50 -4.75 -46.20
C ARG A 161 12.56 -4.12 -44.80
N ILE A 162 13.74 -4.05 -44.17
CA ILE A 162 13.95 -3.40 -42.88
C ILE A 162 13.64 -1.90 -42.97
N GLN A 163 14.09 -1.22 -44.03
CA GLN A 163 13.77 0.19 -44.27
C GLN A 163 12.27 0.41 -44.46
N SER A 164 11.60 -0.45 -45.23
CA SER A 164 10.14 -0.37 -45.42
C SER A 164 9.38 -0.55 -44.10
N LEU A 165 9.80 -1.50 -43.25
CA LEU A 165 9.20 -1.73 -41.94
C LEU A 165 9.42 -0.53 -41.01
N ARG A 166 10.62 0.05 -41.01
CA ARG A 166 10.92 1.28 -40.25
C ARG A 166 10.06 2.45 -40.72
N ALA A 167 9.90 2.63 -42.03
CA ALA A 167 9.05 3.69 -42.58
C ALA A 167 7.60 3.55 -42.10
N VAL A 168 7.04 2.33 -42.16
CA VAL A 168 5.68 2.06 -41.68
C VAL A 168 5.55 2.35 -40.18
N VAL A 169 6.48 1.87 -39.35
CA VAL A 169 6.43 2.12 -37.89
C VAL A 169 6.50 3.62 -37.59
N THR A 170 7.37 4.36 -38.28
CA THR A 170 7.48 5.81 -38.09
C THR A 170 6.20 6.53 -38.51
N ALA A 171 5.60 6.13 -39.63
CA ALA A 171 4.34 6.69 -40.11
C ALA A 171 3.18 6.42 -39.13
N SER A 172 3.01 5.17 -38.70
CA SER A 172 1.99 4.81 -37.71
C SER A 172 2.17 5.53 -36.37
N GLY A 173 3.42 5.82 -35.97
CA GLY A 173 3.70 6.65 -34.80
C GLY A 173 3.27 8.10 -34.97
N GLY A 174 3.46 8.67 -36.17
CA GLY A 174 2.98 10.01 -36.53
C GLY A 174 1.45 10.07 -36.53
N ASP A 175 0.79 9.13 -37.21
CA ASP A 175 -0.68 9.06 -37.29
C ASP A 175 -1.32 8.96 -35.90
N LEU A 176 -0.75 8.14 -35.01
CA LEU A 176 -1.22 8.01 -33.63
C LEU A 176 -1.03 9.32 -32.84
N LYS A 177 0.09 10.00 -33.04
CA LYS A 177 0.36 11.29 -32.39
C LYS A 177 -0.64 12.35 -32.85
N ASP A 178 -0.86 12.48 -34.15
CA ASP A 178 -1.79 13.46 -34.72
C ASP A 178 -3.23 13.19 -34.23
N ALA A 179 -3.62 11.91 -34.09
CA ALA A 179 -4.89 11.53 -33.51
C ALA A 179 -5.02 11.95 -32.03
N LEU A 180 -3.99 11.73 -31.22
CA LEU A 180 -3.97 12.12 -29.81
C LEU A 180 -3.99 13.65 -29.64
N ASP A 181 -3.19 14.38 -30.43
CA ASP A 181 -3.17 15.84 -30.41
C ASP A 181 -4.53 16.42 -30.83
N GLY A 182 -5.20 15.78 -31.79
CA GLY A 182 -6.59 16.09 -32.16
C GLY A 182 -7.59 15.82 -31.03
N GLN A 183 -7.48 14.70 -30.32
CA GLN A 183 -8.34 14.38 -29.17
C GLN A 183 -8.14 15.37 -28.02
N ILE A 184 -6.90 15.73 -27.69
CA ILE A 184 -6.57 16.73 -26.67
C ILE A 184 -7.16 18.09 -27.05
N SER A 185 -6.97 18.52 -28.30
CA SER A 185 -7.52 19.79 -28.79
C SER A 185 -9.06 19.82 -28.69
N ARG A 186 -9.72 18.70 -29.02
CA ARG A 186 -11.17 18.57 -28.86
C ARG A 186 -11.59 18.62 -27.39
N LEU A 187 -10.88 17.96 -26.49
CA LEU A 187 -11.16 18.00 -25.07
C LEU A 187 -10.97 19.41 -24.50
N HIS A 188 -9.92 20.12 -24.91
CA HIS A 188 -9.73 21.52 -24.55
C HIS A 188 -10.87 22.40 -25.05
N ALA A 189 -11.33 22.23 -26.29
CA ALA A 189 -12.48 22.96 -26.81
C ALA A 189 -13.76 22.70 -26.00
N LEU A 190 -14.01 21.44 -25.62
CA LEU A 190 -15.16 21.08 -24.78
C LEU A 190 -15.05 21.65 -23.35
N LEU A 191 -13.85 21.67 -22.78
CA LEU A 191 -13.61 22.29 -21.47
C LEU A 191 -13.82 23.81 -21.51
N ASP A 192 -13.45 24.46 -22.61
CA ASP A 192 -13.67 25.90 -22.80
C ASP A 192 -15.16 26.21 -22.95
N GLU A 193 -15.88 25.40 -23.73
CA GLU A 193 -17.34 25.49 -23.86
C GLU A 193 -18.05 25.29 -22.50
N LEU A 194 -17.62 24.31 -21.70
CA LEU A 194 -18.14 24.15 -20.33
C LEU A 194 -17.79 25.32 -19.41
N ARG A 195 -16.60 25.90 -19.55
CA ARG A 195 -16.18 27.07 -18.76
C ARG A 195 -17.04 28.28 -19.09
N ASP A 196 -17.32 28.53 -20.36
CA ASP A 196 -18.18 29.63 -20.80
C ASP A 196 -19.63 29.46 -20.32
N LEU A 197 -20.13 28.21 -20.29
CA LEU A 197 -21.44 27.88 -19.73
C LEU A 197 -21.50 28.03 -18.19
N THR A 198 -20.35 28.02 -17.51
CA THR A 198 -20.24 28.10 -16.04
C THR A 198 -19.73 29.47 -15.55
N GLY A 199 -19.62 30.47 -16.44
CA GLY A 199 -19.26 31.86 -16.10
C GLY A 199 -20.32 32.55 -15.20
N PRO A 200 -19.93 33.54 -14.37
CA PRO A 200 -20.59 33.81 -13.09
C PRO A 200 -21.97 34.47 -13.20
N ALA A 201 -22.85 34.07 -12.29
CA ALA A 201 -24.13 34.70 -11.98
C ALA A 201 -23.99 36.24 -11.85
N GLN A 202 -24.48 36.98 -12.84
CA GLN A 202 -24.72 38.41 -12.70
C GLN A 202 -25.96 38.62 -11.81
N ALA A 203 -25.80 39.49 -10.80
CA ALA A 203 -26.81 39.85 -9.82
C ALA A 203 -28.12 40.35 -10.45
N PRO A 204 -29.29 40.10 -9.83
CA PRO A 204 -30.57 40.49 -10.40
C PRO A 204 -30.74 42.02 -10.47
N PRO A 205 -31.31 42.57 -11.55
CA PRO A 205 -31.66 43.99 -11.59
C PRO A 205 -32.77 44.29 -10.58
N SER A 206 -32.51 45.29 -9.75
CA SER A 206 -33.46 45.81 -8.76
C SER A 206 -34.78 46.25 -9.41
N ALA A 207 -35.86 45.95 -8.70
CA ALA A 207 -37.25 46.18 -9.07
C ALA A 207 -37.58 47.61 -9.53
N ARG A 208 -38.41 47.70 -10.58
CA ARG A 208 -39.41 48.77 -10.74
C ARG A 208 -40.74 48.13 -11.14
N HIS A 209 -41.59 47.87 -10.15
CA HIS A 209 -43.02 47.68 -10.36
C HIS A 209 -43.64 49.02 -10.77
N ALA A 210 -44.24 49.06 -11.95
CA ALA A 210 -45.26 50.05 -12.32
C ALA A 210 -46.52 49.27 -12.73
N ALA A 211 -47.56 49.36 -11.89
CA ALA A 211 -48.95 49.02 -12.20
C ALA A 211 -49.49 50.01 -13.27
N PRO A 212 -50.62 49.78 -13.98
CA PRO A 212 -51.95 49.62 -13.37
C PRO A 212 -52.98 48.70 -14.08
N GLU A 213 -53.96 48.27 -13.26
CA GLU A 213 -55.42 48.25 -13.45
C GLU A 213 -56.09 47.53 -14.65
N ARG A 214 -57.05 46.67 -14.30
CA ARG A 214 -58.03 46.00 -15.18
C ARG A 214 -59.21 46.92 -15.52
N PRO A 215 -59.93 46.62 -16.62
CA PRO A 215 -61.37 46.86 -16.67
C PRO A 215 -62.17 45.55 -16.74
N THR A 216 -63.18 45.48 -15.88
CA THR A 216 -64.30 44.54 -15.85
C THR A 216 -65.24 44.72 -17.05
N GLY A 217 -65.71 43.58 -17.57
CA GLY A 217 -66.95 43.44 -18.33
C GLY A 217 -67.69 42.23 -17.78
#